data_AF-A0A2A1ZPP8-F1
#
_entry.id   AF-A0A2A1ZPP8-F1
#
_cell.length_a   1.000
_cell.length_b   1.000
_cell.length_c   1.000
_cell.angle_alpha   90.00
_cell.angle_beta   90.00
_cell.angle_gamma   90.00
#
_symmetry.space_group_name_H-M   'P 1'
#
loop_
_entity.id
_entity.type
_entity.pdbx_description
1 polymer ?
#
loop_
_entity_poly.entity_id
_entity_poly.type
_entity_poly.pdbx_seq_one_letter_code
_entity_poly.pdbx_strand_id
1 'polypeptide(L)'
;MKHVRIIFTLTFTVLLTMVAVFQINEMTAGTIYGNQLKKLQEGLLKVAPTSYDGVLEELTGDYDLSEIDLERVYADQDKDKVVVYQAYAYGFNSAQPISYLIGIDLETNTVSGFLILENYDSDGYGQNASNPLFMNQFTGMELGPVLNGEIDGVAGATATTGGIKASLNEVIAFHNTNFGGGPVGPTDQEIREAMMEDIFPNATAFDKVTTNPANDAIINMYNVMNGTTQIGYLYEATGSGASVAGGLDMIYYVGINMDKEYTGFRMYDSQDTPGYKDFYLADSYGDSYNGVALGEEDTIAGATAGSATGAAILASVNEVMAYHVVDILGEMLDRPDPVENLNVVNAFDQVAASYVSIYADQAYDASILNVYELKDATDTVIGYIYYGKSAGYGGAIEFAIGIDTTNNTHSLIILKENESWEDAKEYASYTGDELFPDTTWLLNWQNDTVQNILDAEIDGVTGASTTTGNRERNDGLIFAIESVLKYHQTNTGGGE
;
A
#
# COMPACT_ATOMS: atom_id res chain seq x y z
N MET A 1 41.00 28.11 -53.08
CA MET A 1 41.82 26.87 -53.06
C MET A 1 41.84 26.15 -51.70
N LYS A 2 41.92 26.84 -50.54
CA LYS A 2 41.92 26.17 -49.22
C LYS A 2 40.62 25.41 -48.90
N HIS A 3 39.45 25.98 -49.20
CA HIS A 3 38.15 25.34 -48.94
C HIS A 3 37.91 24.07 -49.76
N VAL A 4 38.35 24.06 -51.03
CA VAL A 4 38.23 22.88 -51.91
C VAL A 4 39.12 21.72 -51.41
N ARG A 5 40.30 22.02 -50.87
CA ARG A 5 41.16 20.98 -50.25
C ARG A 5 40.52 20.38 -49.01
N ILE A 6 39.92 21.19 -48.15
CA ILE A 6 39.25 20.71 -46.92
C ILE A 6 38.08 19.79 -47.29
N ILE A 7 37.24 20.21 -48.24
CA ILE A 7 36.11 19.39 -48.72
C ILE A 7 36.63 18.05 -49.26
N PHE A 8 37.64 18.09 -50.13
CA PHE A 8 38.20 16.86 -50.72
C PHE A 8 38.82 15.93 -49.68
N THR A 9 39.57 16.48 -48.71
CA THR A 9 40.17 15.69 -47.63
C THR A 9 39.09 15.06 -46.75
N LEU A 10 38.04 15.79 -46.37
CA LEU A 10 36.94 15.24 -45.58
C LEU A 10 36.19 14.14 -46.33
N THR A 11 35.83 14.38 -47.59
CA THR A 11 35.15 13.37 -48.41
C THR A 11 35.98 12.12 -48.59
N PHE A 12 37.30 12.27 -48.81
CA PHE A 12 38.21 11.14 -48.92
C PHE A 12 38.34 10.37 -47.61
N THR A 13 38.51 11.07 -46.48
CA THR A 13 38.57 10.43 -45.16
C THR A 13 37.29 9.66 -44.84
N VAL A 14 36.12 10.27 -45.08
CA VAL A 14 34.82 9.60 -44.84
C VAL A 14 34.67 8.35 -45.70
N LEU A 15 34.98 8.43 -46.99
CA LEU A 15 34.96 7.27 -47.89
C LEU A 15 35.90 6.15 -47.41
N LEU A 16 37.12 6.51 -47.00
CA LEU A 16 38.12 5.54 -46.58
C LEU A 16 37.71 4.88 -45.26
N THR A 17 37.15 5.64 -44.31
CA THR A 17 36.58 5.09 -43.07
C THR A 17 35.35 4.22 -43.33
N MET A 18 34.46 4.59 -44.25
CA MET A 18 33.29 3.79 -44.61
C MET A 18 33.69 2.45 -45.20
N VAL A 19 34.65 2.44 -46.14
CA VAL A 19 35.16 1.20 -46.74
C VAL A 19 35.86 0.34 -45.69
N ALA A 20 36.66 0.93 -44.80
CA ALA A 20 37.32 0.19 -43.74
C ALA A 20 36.31 -0.44 -42.75
N VAL A 21 35.30 0.32 -42.31
CA VAL A 21 34.24 -0.20 -41.41
C VAL A 21 33.43 -1.29 -42.10
N PHE A 22 33.09 -1.12 -43.38
CA PHE A 22 32.35 -2.12 -44.15
C PHE A 22 33.12 -3.44 -44.29
N GLN A 23 34.41 -3.37 -44.65
CA GLN A 23 35.25 -4.56 -44.80
C GLN A 23 35.51 -5.27 -43.46
N ILE A 24 35.75 -4.50 -42.39
CA ILE A 24 35.89 -5.08 -41.05
C ILE A 24 34.59 -5.79 -40.66
N ASN A 25 33.44 -5.14 -40.84
CA ASN A 25 32.14 -5.73 -40.54
C ASN A 25 31.91 -7.03 -41.31
N GLU A 26 32.10 -7.07 -42.64
CA GLU A 26 31.94 -8.31 -43.42
C GLU A 26 32.87 -9.43 -42.95
N MET A 27 34.11 -9.12 -42.58
CA MET A 27 35.06 -10.13 -42.10
C MET A 27 34.73 -10.63 -40.69
N THR A 28 34.25 -9.76 -39.80
CA THR A 28 34.06 -10.09 -38.39
C THR A 28 32.64 -10.54 -38.05
N ALA A 29 31.62 -10.11 -38.79
CA ALA A 29 30.22 -10.38 -38.46
C ALA A 29 29.90 -11.88 -38.33
N GLY A 30 30.35 -12.70 -39.28
CA GLY A 30 30.14 -14.15 -39.22
C GLY A 30 30.84 -14.82 -38.03
N THR A 31 32.03 -14.34 -37.66
CA THR A 31 32.78 -14.87 -36.51
C THR A 31 32.14 -14.44 -35.18
N ILE A 32 31.69 -13.19 -35.09
CA ILE A 32 30.97 -12.65 -33.92
C ILE A 32 29.68 -13.45 -33.71
N TYR A 33 28.90 -13.62 -34.78
CA TYR A 33 27.66 -14.38 -34.75
C TYR A 33 27.88 -15.85 -34.36
N GLY A 34 28.90 -16.50 -34.93
CA GLY A 34 29.26 -17.88 -34.56
C GLY A 34 29.69 -18.03 -33.10
N ASN A 35 30.43 -17.06 -32.56
CA ASN A 35 30.84 -17.06 -31.15
C ASN A 35 29.66 -16.81 -30.20
N GLN A 36 28.72 -15.92 -30.56
CA GLN A 36 27.50 -15.66 -29.80
C GLN A 36 26.61 -16.91 -29.76
N LEU A 37 26.41 -17.57 -30.91
CA LEU A 37 25.69 -18.85 -30.98
C LEU A 37 26.33 -19.93 -30.12
N LYS A 38 27.67 -20.07 -30.18
CA LYS A 38 28.38 -21.04 -29.37
C LYS A 38 28.22 -20.76 -27.88
N LYS A 39 28.35 -19.49 -27.46
CA LYS A 39 28.18 -19.07 -26.07
C LYS A 39 26.76 -19.31 -25.57
N LEU A 40 25.76 -19.06 -26.42
CA LEU A 40 24.36 -19.36 -26.13
C LEU A 40 24.16 -20.87 -25.95
N GLN A 41 24.61 -21.70 -26.90
CA GLN A 41 24.48 -23.16 -26.82
C GLN A 41 25.18 -23.76 -25.59
N GLU A 42 26.40 -23.31 -25.28
CA GLU A 42 27.11 -23.71 -24.06
C GLU A 42 26.37 -23.23 -22.80
N GLY A 43 25.77 -22.04 -22.86
CA GLY A 43 24.98 -21.47 -21.78
C GLY A 43 23.69 -22.24 -21.50
N LEU A 44 22.95 -22.64 -22.55
CA LEU A 44 21.69 -23.39 -22.45
C LEU A 44 21.89 -24.70 -21.68
N LEU A 45 22.93 -25.46 -22.00
CA LEU A 45 23.27 -26.70 -21.28
C LEU A 45 23.75 -26.45 -19.86
N LYS A 46 24.38 -25.30 -19.59
CA LYS A 46 24.89 -24.95 -18.25
C LYS A 46 23.77 -24.59 -17.28
N VAL A 47 22.67 -24.03 -17.78
CA VAL A 47 21.52 -23.66 -16.94
C VAL A 47 20.45 -24.75 -16.87
N ALA A 48 20.53 -25.78 -17.72
CA ALA A 48 19.69 -26.97 -17.61
C ALA A 48 20.09 -27.83 -16.41
N PRO A 49 19.19 -28.69 -15.87
CA PRO A 49 19.52 -29.62 -14.80
C PRO A 49 20.72 -30.49 -15.18
N THR A 50 21.62 -30.76 -14.23
CA THR A 50 22.79 -31.63 -14.47
C THR A 50 22.43 -33.07 -14.86
N SER A 51 21.20 -33.51 -14.57
CA SER A 51 20.63 -34.79 -14.98
C SER A 51 20.10 -34.79 -16.42
N TYR A 52 19.93 -33.63 -17.05
CA TYR A 52 19.39 -33.50 -18.39
C TYR A 52 20.46 -33.80 -19.46
N ASP A 53 20.19 -34.78 -20.32
CA ASP A 53 21.07 -35.20 -21.43
C ASP A 53 20.41 -35.07 -22.82
N GLY A 54 19.26 -34.40 -22.88
CA GLY A 54 18.46 -34.18 -24.09
C GLY A 54 18.90 -32.98 -24.95
N VAL A 55 18.06 -32.63 -25.93
CA VAL A 55 18.25 -31.47 -26.81
C VAL A 55 17.16 -30.44 -26.53
N LEU A 56 17.58 -29.21 -26.23
CA LEU A 56 16.68 -28.08 -26.09
C LEU A 56 16.31 -27.52 -27.47
N GLU A 57 15.02 -27.46 -27.76
CA GLU A 57 14.47 -26.87 -28.99
C GLU A 57 13.97 -25.45 -28.71
N GLU A 58 14.15 -24.55 -29.68
CA GLU A 58 13.64 -23.18 -29.58
C GLU A 58 12.13 -23.14 -29.88
N LEU A 59 11.37 -22.61 -28.93
CA LEU A 59 9.91 -22.48 -28.98
C LEU A 59 9.43 -21.03 -29.11
N THR A 60 10.35 -20.07 -29.31
CA THR A 60 10.04 -18.63 -29.34
C THR A 60 8.85 -18.29 -30.26
N GLY A 61 8.73 -18.96 -31.40
CA GLY A 61 7.65 -18.72 -32.37
C GLY A 61 6.26 -19.20 -31.93
N ASP A 62 6.16 -19.94 -30.83
CA ASP A 62 4.89 -20.43 -30.27
C ASP A 62 4.20 -19.37 -29.38
N TYR A 63 4.90 -18.29 -29.00
CA TYR A 63 4.47 -17.32 -28.00
C TYR A 63 4.56 -15.87 -28.48
N ASP A 64 3.68 -15.01 -27.96
CA ASP A 64 3.83 -13.56 -28.10
C ASP A 64 4.66 -13.02 -26.94
N LEU A 65 5.86 -12.52 -27.26
CA LEU A 65 6.81 -11.97 -26.30
C LEU A 65 6.92 -10.45 -26.37
N SER A 66 6.02 -9.78 -27.11
CA SER A 66 6.16 -8.34 -27.40
C SER A 66 5.98 -7.41 -26.19
N GLU A 67 5.31 -7.89 -25.14
CA GLU A 67 5.02 -7.14 -23.91
C GLU A 67 5.88 -7.57 -22.71
N ILE A 68 6.83 -8.48 -22.92
CA ILE A 68 7.65 -9.09 -21.86
C ILE A 68 9.13 -8.92 -22.22
N ASP A 69 10.01 -8.69 -21.24
CA ASP A 69 11.46 -8.62 -21.46
C ASP A 69 12.11 -10.02 -21.70
N LEU A 70 11.50 -10.81 -22.59
CA LEU A 70 11.94 -12.14 -23.02
C LEU A 70 12.41 -12.11 -24.49
N GLU A 71 13.59 -12.66 -24.76
CA GLU A 71 14.10 -12.81 -26.13
C GLU A 71 13.71 -14.16 -26.74
N ARG A 72 13.93 -15.25 -25.99
CA ARG A 72 13.75 -16.62 -26.51
C ARG A 72 13.31 -17.58 -25.43
N VAL A 73 12.58 -18.60 -25.88
CA VAL A 73 12.14 -19.73 -25.04
C VAL A 73 12.69 -21.01 -25.63
N TYR A 74 13.28 -21.86 -24.80
CA TYR A 74 13.77 -23.18 -25.16
C TYR A 74 13.16 -24.23 -24.24
N ALA A 75 12.81 -25.40 -24.74
CA ALA A 75 12.39 -26.50 -23.87
C ALA A 75 12.85 -27.86 -24.42
N ASP A 76 12.78 -28.88 -23.57
CA ASP A 76 12.89 -30.27 -24.05
C ASP A 76 11.76 -30.60 -25.05
N GLN A 77 12.01 -31.58 -25.92
CA GLN A 77 11.07 -31.99 -26.97
C GLN A 77 9.65 -32.28 -26.43
N ASP A 78 9.56 -32.92 -25.26
CA ASP A 78 8.31 -33.30 -24.62
C ASP A 78 7.72 -32.20 -23.72
N LYS A 79 8.43 -31.07 -23.56
CA LYS A 79 8.06 -29.90 -22.74
C LYS A 79 7.72 -30.26 -21.28
N ASP A 80 8.37 -31.26 -20.72
CA ASP A 80 8.04 -31.84 -19.41
C ASP A 80 9.22 -31.91 -18.41
N LYS A 81 10.45 -31.65 -18.86
CA LYS A 81 11.67 -31.72 -18.02
C LYS A 81 12.29 -30.37 -17.68
N VAL A 82 12.48 -29.52 -18.68
CA VAL A 82 13.18 -28.25 -18.51
C VAL A 82 12.70 -27.23 -19.51
N VAL A 83 12.59 -25.98 -19.06
CA VAL A 83 12.43 -24.81 -19.92
C VAL A 83 13.55 -23.83 -19.60
N VAL A 84 14.19 -23.30 -20.63
CA VAL A 84 15.24 -22.28 -20.52
C VAL A 84 14.78 -21.01 -21.21
N TYR A 85 14.86 -19.89 -20.50
CA TYR A 85 14.52 -18.57 -21.00
C TYR A 85 15.78 -17.78 -21.26
N GLN A 86 15.83 -17.09 -22.40
CA GLN A 86 16.75 -15.99 -22.63
C GLN A 86 15.99 -14.69 -22.44
N ALA A 87 16.43 -13.86 -21.49
CA ALA A 87 15.71 -12.68 -21.03
C ALA A 87 16.62 -11.46 -20.88
N TYR A 88 16.00 -10.31 -20.70
CA TYR A 88 16.65 -9.03 -20.52
C TYR A 88 16.30 -8.40 -19.17
N ALA A 89 17.31 -7.80 -18.53
CA ALA A 89 17.13 -7.02 -17.32
C ALA A 89 17.79 -5.64 -17.48
N TYR A 90 17.18 -4.60 -16.92
CA TYR A 90 17.70 -3.24 -16.98
C TYR A 90 18.34 -2.84 -15.65
N GLY A 91 19.68 -2.79 -15.64
CA GLY A 91 20.46 -2.36 -14.48
C GLY A 91 20.69 -0.86 -14.44
N PHE A 92 21.86 -0.45 -13.93
CA PHE A 92 22.21 0.97 -13.85
C PHE A 92 22.35 1.61 -15.25
N ASN A 93 22.87 0.87 -16.22
CA ASN A 93 22.94 1.26 -17.61
C ASN A 93 21.66 0.85 -18.36
N SER A 94 20.60 1.64 -18.26
CA SER A 94 19.32 1.37 -18.91
C SER A 94 19.37 1.40 -20.45
N ALA A 95 20.45 1.91 -21.05
CA ALA A 95 20.59 1.96 -22.50
C ALA A 95 21.03 0.62 -23.12
N GLN A 96 21.60 -0.30 -22.33
CA GLN A 96 22.03 -1.62 -22.78
C GLN A 96 21.62 -2.68 -21.77
N PRO A 97 20.66 -3.56 -22.10
CA PRO A 97 20.16 -4.54 -21.15
C PRO A 97 21.21 -5.60 -20.81
N ILE A 98 21.08 -6.15 -19.62
CA ILE A 98 21.77 -7.36 -19.19
C ILE A 98 21.04 -8.54 -19.81
N SER A 99 21.71 -9.31 -20.65
CA SER A 99 21.15 -10.55 -21.22
C SER A 99 21.54 -11.74 -20.37
N TYR A 100 20.58 -12.58 -20.02
CA TYR A 100 20.82 -13.76 -19.20
C TYR A 100 20.01 -14.97 -19.66
N LEU A 101 20.42 -16.13 -19.18
CA LEU A 101 19.71 -17.39 -19.28
C LEU A 101 19.25 -17.83 -17.90
N ILE A 102 18.02 -18.33 -17.81
CA ILE A 102 17.52 -19.02 -16.62
C ILE A 102 16.85 -20.32 -17.04
N GLY A 103 17.29 -21.42 -16.43
CA GLY A 103 16.68 -22.73 -16.58
C GLY A 103 15.73 -23.00 -15.42
N ILE A 104 14.55 -23.53 -15.72
CA ILE A 104 13.56 -24.00 -14.75
C ILE A 104 13.36 -25.50 -14.98
N ASP A 105 13.58 -26.27 -13.92
CA ASP A 105 13.29 -27.70 -13.88
C ASP A 105 11.77 -27.89 -13.68
N LEU A 106 11.12 -28.57 -14.62
CA LEU A 106 9.67 -28.79 -14.59
C LEU A 106 9.26 -29.94 -13.65
N GLU A 107 10.19 -30.82 -13.25
CA GLU A 107 9.91 -31.90 -12.30
C GLU A 107 9.88 -31.37 -10.87
N THR A 108 10.83 -30.50 -10.52
CA THR A 108 10.95 -29.94 -9.16
C THR A 108 10.37 -28.54 -9.01
N ASN A 109 10.05 -27.88 -10.12
CA ASN A 109 9.65 -26.47 -10.18
C ASN A 109 10.63 -25.52 -9.46
N THR A 110 11.92 -25.76 -9.67
CA THR A 110 13.01 -24.93 -9.12
C THR A 110 13.88 -24.40 -10.24
N VAL A 111 14.62 -23.32 -9.98
CA VAL A 111 15.63 -22.83 -10.90
C VAL A 111 16.78 -23.85 -11.01
N SER A 112 16.98 -24.43 -12.19
CA SER A 112 18.09 -25.37 -12.45
C SER A 112 19.42 -24.66 -12.66
N GLY A 113 19.39 -23.43 -13.16
CA GLY A 113 20.57 -22.58 -13.23
C GLY A 113 20.29 -21.18 -13.76
N PHE A 114 21.22 -20.28 -13.46
CA PHE A 114 21.18 -18.89 -13.90
C PHE A 114 22.55 -18.50 -14.47
N LEU A 115 22.57 -17.84 -15.63
CA LEU A 115 23.80 -17.45 -16.30
C LEU A 115 23.63 -16.10 -17.01
N ILE A 116 24.40 -15.11 -16.62
CA ILE A 116 24.48 -13.86 -17.36
C ILE A 116 25.36 -14.04 -18.61
N LEU A 117 24.80 -13.75 -19.78
CA LEU A 117 25.50 -13.78 -21.06
C LEU A 117 26.24 -12.47 -21.29
N GLU A 118 25.57 -11.33 -21.15
CA GLU A 118 26.14 -10.02 -21.39
C GLU A 118 25.70 -9.05 -20.29
N ASN A 119 26.65 -8.24 -19.80
CA ASN A 119 26.41 -7.25 -18.76
C ASN A 119 27.20 -5.98 -19.09
N TYR A 120 26.48 -4.88 -19.23
CA TYR A 120 27.00 -3.59 -19.67
C TYR A 120 27.00 -2.53 -18.55
N ASP A 121 26.76 -2.94 -17.30
CA ASP A 121 26.86 -2.05 -16.15
C ASP A 121 28.32 -1.65 -15.85
N SER A 122 28.50 -0.78 -14.85
CA SER A 122 29.82 -0.31 -14.44
C SER A 122 30.66 -1.44 -13.82
N ASP A 123 31.92 -1.56 -14.26
CA ASP A 123 32.91 -2.47 -13.68
C ASP A 123 33.14 -2.16 -12.19
N GLY A 124 33.31 -3.21 -11.38
CA GLY A 124 33.38 -3.12 -9.92
C GLY A 124 32.05 -2.88 -9.19
N TYR A 125 30.95 -2.67 -9.91
CA TYR A 125 29.59 -2.51 -9.36
C TYR A 125 28.63 -3.54 -9.98
N GLY A 126 27.79 -3.13 -10.94
CA GLY A 126 26.77 -3.99 -11.54
C GLY A 126 27.32 -5.16 -12.35
N GLN A 127 28.54 -5.05 -12.90
CA GLN A 127 29.20 -6.21 -13.53
C GLN A 127 29.50 -7.35 -12.56
N ASN A 128 29.54 -7.09 -11.24
CA ASN A 128 29.71 -8.15 -10.25
C ASN A 128 28.50 -9.10 -10.20
N ALA A 129 27.35 -8.76 -10.80
CA ALA A 129 26.26 -9.71 -11.01
C ALA A 129 26.69 -10.91 -11.87
N SER A 130 27.69 -10.74 -12.75
CA SER A 130 28.25 -11.83 -13.56
C SER A 130 29.23 -12.72 -12.76
N ASN A 131 29.40 -12.49 -11.46
CA ASN A 131 30.23 -13.31 -10.59
C ASN A 131 29.54 -14.66 -10.31
N PRO A 132 30.26 -15.80 -10.38
CA PRO A 132 29.70 -17.11 -10.03
C PRO A 132 29.04 -17.17 -8.65
N LEU A 133 29.52 -16.42 -7.65
CA LEU A 133 28.88 -16.39 -6.33
C LEU A 133 27.44 -15.86 -6.39
N PHE A 134 27.21 -14.79 -7.17
CA PHE A 134 25.88 -14.25 -7.36
C PHE A 134 25.01 -15.18 -8.23
N MET A 135 25.55 -15.72 -9.32
CA MET A 135 24.76 -16.58 -10.22
C MET A 135 24.42 -17.95 -9.61
N ASN A 136 25.30 -18.53 -8.80
CA ASN A 136 25.09 -19.85 -8.23
C ASN A 136 24.05 -19.87 -7.10
N GLN A 137 23.69 -18.72 -6.53
CA GLN A 137 22.67 -18.66 -5.46
C GLN A 137 21.28 -19.05 -5.97
N PHE A 138 21.03 -18.87 -7.27
CA PHE A 138 19.73 -19.16 -7.89
C PHE A 138 19.52 -20.66 -8.10
N THR A 139 20.58 -21.44 -8.29
CA THR A 139 20.46 -22.89 -8.54
C THR A 139 19.84 -23.59 -7.33
N GLY A 140 18.72 -24.28 -7.56
CA GLY A 140 17.94 -24.99 -6.55
C GLY A 140 16.96 -24.11 -5.78
N MET A 141 16.86 -22.81 -6.10
CA MET A 141 15.87 -21.93 -5.48
C MET A 141 14.47 -22.25 -6.03
N GLU A 142 13.48 -22.33 -5.14
CA GLU A 142 12.07 -22.40 -5.52
C GLU A 142 11.62 -21.09 -6.17
N LEU A 143 10.64 -21.13 -7.08
CA LEU A 143 10.21 -19.93 -7.80
C LEU A 143 9.55 -18.88 -6.89
N GLY A 144 8.89 -19.28 -5.81
CA GLY A 144 8.28 -18.37 -4.83
C GLY A 144 9.28 -17.44 -4.13
N PRO A 145 10.34 -17.97 -3.49
CA PRO A 145 11.43 -17.16 -2.92
C PRO A 145 12.12 -16.24 -3.95
N VAL A 146 12.24 -16.66 -5.22
CA VAL A 146 12.73 -15.78 -6.30
C VAL A 146 11.79 -14.59 -6.50
N LEU A 147 10.48 -14.82 -6.55
CA LEU A 147 9.44 -13.77 -6.69
C LEU A 147 9.41 -12.81 -5.49
N ASN A 148 9.59 -13.34 -4.29
CA ASN A 148 9.65 -12.56 -3.04
C ASN A 148 10.97 -11.78 -2.91
N GLY A 149 11.90 -11.95 -3.85
CA GLY A 149 13.14 -11.22 -3.90
C GLY A 149 14.13 -11.63 -2.80
N GLU A 150 14.05 -12.88 -2.31
CA GLU A 150 14.98 -13.51 -1.35
C GLU A 150 16.33 -13.86 -2.01
N ILE A 151 16.91 -12.88 -2.69
CA ILE A 151 18.15 -12.96 -3.44
C ILE A 151 19.12 -11.95 -2.82
N ASP A 152 20.33 -12.43 -2.51
CA ASP A 152 21.42 -11.58 -2.05
C ASP A 152 21.82 -10.61 -3.17
N GLY A 153 21.64 -9.33 -2.87
CA GLY A 153 21.99 -8.27 -3.81
C GLY A 153 23.50 -8.13 -4.03
N VAL A 154 23.86 -7.56 -5.17
CA VAL A 154 25.25 -7.19 -5.44
C VAL A 154 25.58 -5.91 -4.66
N ALA A 155 26.54 -5.99 -3.75
CA ALA A 155 26.94 -4.88 -2.90
C ALA A 155 27.30 -3.63 -3.73
N GLY A 156 26.62 -2.51 -3.45
CA GLY A 156 26.81 -1.24 -4.17
C GLY A 156 26.16 -1.19 -5.56
N ALA A 157 25.36 -2.18 -5.95
CA ALA A 157 24.68 -2.26 -7.25
C ALA A 157 23.19 -2.61 -7.11
N THR A 158 22.47 -1.81 -6.32
CA THR A 158 21.03 -1.99 -6.05
C THR A 158 20.19 -1.90 -7.31
N ALA A 159 20.51 -0.98 -8.24
CA ALA A 159 19.80 -0.85 -9.52
C ALA A 159 19.90 -2.12 -10.38
N THR A 160 21.11 -2.68 -10.50
CA THR A 160 21.36 -3.95 -11.19
C THR A 160 20.57 -5.10 -10.57
N THR A 161 20.59 -5.18 -9.24
CA THR A 161 19.88 -6.23 -8.50
C THR A 161 18.36 -6.10 -8.69
N GLY A 162 17.82 -4.87 -8.59
CA GLY A 162 16.40 -4.59 -8.78
C GLY A 162 15.93 -4.90 -10.20
N GLY A 163 16.72 -4.55 -11.22
CA GLY A 163 16.42 -4.87 -12.61
C GLY A 163 16.37 -6.36 -12.90
N ILE A 164 17.30 -7.14 -12.33
CA ILE A 164 17.29 -8.61 -12.44
C ILE A 164 16.04 -9.18 -11.73
N LYS A 165 15.69 -8.68 -10.54
CA LYS A 165 14.48 -9.12 -9.82
C LYS A 165 13.19 -8.84 -10.60
N ALA A 166 13.05 -7.63 -11.15
CA ALA A 166 11.88 -7.26 -11.94
C ALA A 166 11.72 -8.17 -13.18
N SER A 167 12.83 -8.40 -13.90
CA SER A 167 12.83 -9.31 -15.05
C SER A 167 12.49 -10.75 -14.66
N LEU A 168 13.05 -11.26 -13.56
CA LEU A 168 12.74 -12.62 -13.07
C LEU A 168 11.26 -12.81 -12.74
N ASN A 169 10.60 -11.78 -12.20
CA ASN A 169 9.16 -11.83 -11.92
C ASN A 169 8.34 -12.03 -13.20
N GLU A 170 8.69 -11.30 -14.27
CA GLU A 170 8.03 -11.45 -15.57
C GLU A 170 8.26 -12.83 -16.18
N VAL A 171 9.52 -13.32 -16.13
CA VAL A 171 9.87 -14.65 -16.66
C VAL A 171 9.12 -15.76 -15.91
N ILE A 172 9.04 -15.68 -14.59
CA ILE A 172 8.34 -16.67 -13.77
C ILE A 172 6.82 -16.60 -14.01
N ALA A 173 6.23 -15.41 -14.11
CA ALA A 173 4.82 -15.26 -14.44
C ALA A 173 4.50 -15.87 -15.82
N PHE A 174 5.36 -15.62 -16.81
CA PHE A 174 5.24 -16.25 -18.13
C PHE A 174 5.38 -17.76 -18.06
N HIS A 175 6.36 -18.27 -17.31
CA HIS A 175 6.58 -19.70 -17.10
C HIS A 175 5.34 -20.37 -16.52
N ASN A 176 4.82 -19.84 -15.42
CA ASN A 176 3.64 -20.37 -14.74
C ASN A 176 2.42 -20.42 -15.66
N THR A 177 2.24 -19.40 -16.50
CA THR A 177 1.12 -19.31 -17.45
C THR A 177 1.21 -20.37 -18.56
N ASN A 178 2.42 -20.65 -19.06
CA ASN A 178 2.61 -21.38 -20.32
C ASN A 178 3.13 -22.82 -20.15
N PHE A 179 3.78 -23.12 -19.02
CA PHE A 179 4.45 -24.39 -18.75
C PHE A 179 4.15 -24.98 -17.36
N GLY A 180 3.37 -24.28 -16.53
CA GLY A 180 3.00 -24.70 -15.18
C GLY A 180 2.12 -25.95 -15.16
N GLY A 181 2.75 -27.13 -15.11
CA GLY A 181 2.13 -28.44 -14.90
C GLY A 181 2.25 -29.02 -13.49
N GLY A 182 2.78 -28.26 -12.51
CA GLY A 182 2.85 -28.60 -11.08
C GLY A 182 3.92 -27.83 -10.30
N PRO A 183 3.90 -27.88 -8.94
CA PRO A 183 3.07 -26.99 -8.13
C PRO A 183 3.45 -25.51 -8.38
N VAL A 184 2.44 -24.71 -8.74
CA VAL A 184 2.51 -23.26 -8.82
C VAL A 184 3.09 -22.73 -7.50
N GLY A 185 3.91 -21.68 -7.53
CA GLY A 185 3.97 -20.82 -6.33
C GLY A 185 2.53 -20.44 -5.96
N PRO A 186 2.21 -20.25 -4.67
CA PRO A 186 0.82 -20.12 -4.27
C PRO A 186 0.13 -19.07 -5.15
N THR A 187 -0.92 -19.48 -5.86
CA THR A 187 -1.82 -18.60 -6.62
C THR A 187 -2.28 -17.47 -5.71
N ASP A 188 -2.75 -16.34 -6.26
CA ASP A 188 -3.35 -15.27 -5.44
C ASP A 188 -4.44 -15.80 -4.51
N GLN A 189 -5.13 -16.87 -4.93
CA GLN A 189 -6.07 -17.58 -4.07
C GLN A 189 -5.36 -18.34 -2.93
N GLU A 190 -4.32 -19.11 -3.21
CA GLU A 190 -3.54 -19.83 -2.18
C GLU A 190 -2.80 -18.87 -1.23
N ILE A 191 -2.33 -17.71 -1.70
CA ILE A 191 -1.75 -16.66 -0.84
C ILE A 191 -2.82 -16.08 0.09
N ARG A 192 -4.01 -15.77 -0.45
CA ARG A 192 -5.12 -15.29 0.37
C ARG A 192 -5.57 -16.36 1.38
N GLU A 193 -5.69 -17.61 0.96
CA GLU A 193 -6.01 -18.73 1.85
C GLU A 193 -4.95 -18.87 2.97
N ALA A 194 -3.67 -18.77 2.64
CA ALA A 194 -2.58 -18.77 3.64
C ALA A 194 -2.67 -17.59 4.62
N MET A 195 -3.01 -16.39 4.15
CA MET A 195 -3.23 -15.24 5.04
C MET A 195 -4.42 -15.42 5.98
N MET A 196 -5.52 -16.02 5.49
CA MET A 196 -6.68 -16.35 6.32
C MET A 196 -6.32 -17.38 7.39
N GLU A 197 -5.57 -18.43 7.01
CA GLU A 197 -5.06 -19.46 7.92
C GLU A 197 -4.07 -18.89 8.94
N ASP A 198 -3.25 -17.91 8.57
CA ASP A 198 -2.32 -17.26 9.48
C ASP A 198 -3.03 -16.39 10.53
N ILE A 199 -4.11 -15.69 10.14
CA ILE A 199 -4.97 -14.92 11.08
C ILE A 199 -5.78 -15.86 12.01
N PHE A 200 -6.11 -17.07 11.55
CA PHE A 200 -6.79 -18.09 12.36
C PHE A 200 -6.12 -19.47 12.22
N PRO A 201 -4.99 -19.73 12.91
CA PRO A 201 -4.20 -20.97 12.74
C PRO A 201 -4.93 -22.27 13.12
N ASN A 202 -6.03 -22.15 13.86
CA ASN A 202 -6.85 -23.27 14.30
C ASN A 202 -8.17 -23.40 13.51
N ALA A 203 -8.37 -22.61 12.45
CA ALA A 203 -9.53 -22.73 11.59
C ALA A 203 -9.45 -24.02 10.75
N THR A 204 -10.61 -24.60 10.49
CA THR A 204 -10.81 -25.71 9.56
C THR A 204 -11.65 -25.31 8.34
N ALA A 205 -12.37 -24.19 8.41
CA ALA A 205 -13.13 -23.64 7.29
C ALA A 205 -13.42 -22.14 7.48
N PHE A 206 -13.55 -21.43 6.35
CA PHE A 206 -13.97 -20.03 6.27
C PHE A 206 -15.24 -19.94 5.42
N ASP A 207 -16.40 -19.96 6.07
CA ASP A 207 -17.69 -19.98 5.38
C ASP A 207 -18.09 -18.55 4.99
N LYS A 208 -17.97 -18.20 3.71
CA LYS A 208 -18.35 -16.88 3.19
C LYS A 208 -19.83 -16.59 3.46
N VAL A 209 -20.08 -15.46 4.09
CA VAL A 209 -21.43 -14.95 4.32
C VAL A 209 -21.93 -14.32 3.03
N THR A 210 -23.06 -14.82 2.53
CA THR A 210 -23.60 -14.44 1.21
C THR A 210 -24.45 -13.18 1.22
N THR A 211 -24.82 -12.69 2.41
CA THR A 211 -25.52 -11.42 2.56
C THR A 211 -24.49 -10.30 2.52
N ASN A 212 -24.68 -9.34 1.61
CA ASN A 212 -23.76 -8.21 1.50
C ASN A 212 -23.77 -7.42 2.82
N PRO A 213 -22.61 -7.15 3.43
CA PRO A 213 -22.54 -6.20 4.53
C PRO A 213 -23.00 -4.84 4.03
N ALA A 214 -23.86 -4.15 4.79
CA ALA A 214 -24.32 -2.80 4.48
C ALA A 214 -23.27 -1.76 4.91
N ASN A 215 -22.00 -2.01 4.56
CA ASN A 215 -20.86 -1.16 4.92
C ASN A 215 -19.86 -1.14 3.75
N ASP A 216 -19.56 0.05 3.24
CA ASP A 216 -18.71 0.24 2.06
C ASP A 216 -17.23 -0.11 2.31
N ALA A 217 -16.80 -0.16 3.58
CA ALA A 217 -15.47 -0.61 3.96
C ALA A 217 -15.33 -2.14 3.94
N ILE A 218 -16.41 -2.91 3.86
CA ILE A 218 -16.37 -4.37 3.93
C ILE A 218 -16.71 -4.97 2.56
N ILE A 219 -15.75 -5.69 1.98
CA ILE A 219 -15.90 -6.39 0.71
C ILE A 219 -16.58 -7.75 0.94
N ASN A 220 -16.04 -8.54 1.86
CA ASN A 220 -16.54 -9.88 2.17
C ASN A 220 -16.45 -10.17 3.67
N MET A 221 -17.33 -11.04 4.16
CA MET A 221 -17.33 -11.54 5.53
C MET A 221 -17.36 -13.06 5.52
N TYR A 222 -16.66 -13.68 6.47
CA TYR A 222 -16.57 -15.13 6.61
C TYR A 222 -16.83 -15.52 8.07
N ASN A 223 -17.63 -16.57 8.28
CA ASN A 223 -17.68 -17.26 9.57
C ASN A 223 -16.49 -18.21 9.67
N VAL A 224 -15.68 -18.07 10.71
CA VAL A 224 -14.49 -18.89 10.90
C VAL A 224 -14.81 -20.09 11.78
N MET A 225 -14.60 -21.29 11.28
CA MET A 225 -15.02 -22.53 11.93
C MET A 225 -13.81 -23.37 12.36
N ASN A 226 -13.87 -23.99 13.53
CA ASN A 226 -13.02 -25.12 13.93
C ASN A 226 -13.91 -26.35 14.14
N GLY A 227 -13.89 -27.27 13.18
CA GLY A 227 -14.87 -28.34 13.05
C GLY A 227 -16.28 -27.77 12.85
N THR A 228 -17.17 -28.01 13.81
CA THR A 228 -18.56 -27.50 13.79
C THR A 228 -18.76 -26.25 14.66
N THR A 229 -17.71 -25.76 15.32
CA THR A 229 -17.77 -24.63 16.24
C THR A 229 -17.25 -23.38 15.54
N GLN A 230 -18.04 -22.31 15.55
CA GLN A 230 -17.55 -21.00 15.12
C GLN A 230 -16.60 -20.44 16.18
N ILE A 231 -15.42 -20.00 15.73
CA ILE A 231 -14.34 -19.46 16.58
C ILE A 231 -14.09 -17.96 16.34
N GLY A 232 -14.70 -17.38 15.31
CA GLY A 232 -14.61 -15.97 15.04
C GLY A 232 -15.23 -15.58 13.70
N TYR A 233 -14.89 -14.37 13.28
CA TYR A 233 -15.28 -13.75 12.02
C TYR A 233 -14.02 -13.21 11.34
N LEU A 234 -13.99 -13.34 10.01
CA LEU A 234 -12.95 -12.74 9.19
C LEU A 234 -13.59 -11.78 8.20
N TYR A 235 -13.00 -10.59 8.08
CA TYR A 235 -13.45 -9.55 7.18
C TYR A 235 -12.39 -9.31 6.11
N GLU A 236 -12.82 -9.32 4.84
CA GLU A 236 -12.09 -8.71 3.73
C GLU A 236 -12.58 -7.29 3.61
N ALA A 237 -11.70 -6.32 3.84
CA ALA A 237 -12.06 -4.92 3.95
C ALA A 237 -11.18 -4.06 3.04
N THR A 238 -11.70 -2.88 2.73
CA THR A 238 -11.00 -1.85 1.96
C THR A 238 -10.86 -0.56 2.76
N GLY A 239 -9.68 0.04 2.69
CA GLY A 239 -9.44 1.40 3.17
C GLY A 239 -9.04 2.30 2.00
N SER A 240 -9.69 3.45 1.86
CA SER A 240 -9.27 4.45 0.87
C SER A 240 -8.21 5.36 1.50
N GLY A 241 -6.96 5.20 1.03
CA GLY A 241 -5.82 6.02 1.43
C GLY A 241 -5.89 7.43 0.85
N ALA A 242 -5.53 8.42 1.66
CA ALA A 242 -5.70 9.83 1.34
C ALA A 242 -4.52 10.46 0.59
N SER A 243 -3.99 9.82 -0.46
CA SER A 243 -2.92 10.46 -1.23
C SER A 243 -3.06 10.22 -2.72
N VAL A 244 -3.08 11.35 -3.42
CA VAL A 244 -2.99 11.60 -4.86
C VAL A 244 -4.14 11.09 -5.74
N ALA A 245 -4.53 11.95 -6.68
CA ALA A 245 -5.59 11.76 -7.66
C ALA A 245 -5.56 10.33 -8.25
N GLY A 246 -6.48 9.49 -7.77
CA GLY A 246 -6.54 8.08 -8.14
C GLY A 246 -7.32 7.17 -7.19
N GLY A 247 -7.38 7.48 -5.89
CA GLY A 247 -7.99 6.58 -4.90
C GLY A 247 -7.10 5.36 -4.67
N LEU A 248 -6.30 5.39 -3.61
CA LEU A 248 -5.49 4.24 -3.25
C LEU A 248 -6.35 3.29 -2.44
N ASP A 249 -6.94 2.29 -3.09
CA ASP A 249 -7.66 1.22 -2.40
C ASP A 249 -6.64 0.24 -1.81
N MET A 250 -6.78 -0.01 -0.51
CA MET A 250 -5.97 -0.98 0.23
C MET A 250 -6.87 -2.13 0.65
N ILE A 251 -6.56 -3.34 0.21
CA ILE A 251 -7.38 -4.52 0.51
C ILE A 251 -6.63 -5.41 1.50
N TYR A 252 -7.32 -5.77 2.57
CA TYR A 252 -6.76 -6.53 3.67
C TYR A 252 -7.78 -7.48 4.30
N TYR A 253 -7.26 -8.45 5.03
CA TYR A 253 -8.00 -9.29 5.96
C TYR A 253 -7.78 -8.83 7.39
N VAL A 254 -8.85 -8.81 8.19
CA VAL A 254 -8.80 -8.62 9.64
C VAL A 254 -9.72 -9.63 10.33
N GLY A 255 -9.22 -10.28 11.38
CA GLY A 255 -9.93 -11.30 12.13
C GLY A 255 -10.38 -10.83 13.50
N ILE A 256 -11.57 -11.25 13.94
CA ILE A 256 -12.13 -10.98 15.27
C ILE A 256 -12.59 -12.30 15.89
N ASN A 257 -12.12 -12.65 17.09
CA ASN A 257 -12.52 -13.86 17.81
C ASN A 257 -13.87 -13.69 18.55
N MET A 258 -14.39 -14.80 19.10
CA MET A 258 -15.63 -14.77 19.90
C MET A 258 -15.51 -14.01 21.23
N ASP A 259 -14.28 -13.73 21.69
CA ASP A 259 -13.99 -12.97 22.91
C ASP A 259 -13.87 -11.46 22.65
N LYS A 260 -14.17 -10.99 21.41
CA LYS A 260 -14.09 -9.60 20.97
C LYS A 260 -12.67 -9.02 21.00
N GLU A 261 -11.72 -9.83 20.56
CA GLU A 261 -10.35 -9.42 20.32
C GLU A 261 -9.97 -9.66 18.86
N TYR A 262 -9.11 -8.81 18.32
CA TYR A 262 -8.52 -9.02 17.01
C TYR A 262 -7.59 -10.24 17.04
N THR A 263 -7.66 -11.07 16.01
CA THR A 263 -6.80 -12.27 15.87
C THR A 263 -5.67 -12.09 14.88
N GLY A 264 -5.67 -11.00 14.13
CA GLY A 264 -4.61 -10.63 13.19
C GLY A 264 -5.10 -9.78 12.03
N PHE A 265 -4.13 -9.24 11.30
CA PHE A 265 -4.31 -8.41 10.12
C PHE A 265 -3.31 -8.82 9.02
N ARG A 266 -3.74 -8.94 7.77
CA ARG A 266 -2.86 -9.21 6.61
C ARG A 266 -3.33 -8.41 5.41
N MET A 267 -2.43 -7.64 4.81
CA MET A 267 -2.69 -6.86 3.60
C MET A 267 -2.12 -7.58 2.38
N TYR A 268 -2.84 -7.58 1.26
CA TYR A 268 -2.39 -8.24 0.03
C TYR A 268 -2.51 -7.40 -1.23
N ASP A 269 -3.27 -6.30 -1.21
CA ASP A 269 -3.27 -5.33 -2.29
C ASP A 269 -3.16 -3.92 -1.73
N SER A 270 -2.25 -3.15 -2.32
CA SER A 270 -2.08 -1.74 -2.02
C SER A 270 -1.53 -1.05 -3.27
N GLN A 271 -2.21 -0.01 -3.74
CA GLN A 271 -1.74 0.86 -4.82
C GLN A 271 -0.68 1.90 -4.35
N ASP A 272 -0.15 1.76 -3.12
CA ASP A 272 0.77 2.71 -2.48
C ASP A 272 2.19 2.69 -3.10
N THR A 273 2.94 3.77 -2.87
CA THR A 273 4.28 4.02 -3.40
C THR A 273 5.25 2.90 -2.99
N PRO A 274 5.99 2.27 -3.94
CA PRO A 274 6.98 1.23 -3.63
C PRO A 274 7.98 1.69 -2.56
N GLY A 275 8.14 0.89 -1.49
CA GLY A 275 9.00 1.17 -0.33
C GLY A 275 8.27 1.71 0.91
N TYR A 276 7.05 2.24 0.80
CA TYR A 276 6.20 2.61 1.95
C TYR A 276 5.23 1.50 2.37
N LYS A 277 4.79 0.67 1.42
CA LYS A 277 3.90 -0.49 1.66
C LYS A 277 4.56 -1.67 2.38
N ASP A 278 5.88 -1.80 2.29
CA ASP A 278 6.62 -2.95 2.82
C ASP A 278 6.48 -3.08 4.35
N PHE A 279 6.22 -1.97 5.05
CA PHE A 279 5.94 -1.98 6.49
C PHE A 279 4.58 -2.61 6.81
N TYR A 280 3.54 -2.30 6.05
CA TYR A 280 2.17 -2.80 6.26
C TYR A 280 1.94 -4.21 5.72
N LEU A 281 2.78 -4.63 4.77
CA LEU A 281 2.86 -6.01 4.29
C LEU A 281 3.70 -6.92 5.20
N ALA A 282 4.45 -6.35 6.15
CA ALA A 282 5.25 -7.14 7.09
C ALA A 282 4.36 -7.76 8.17
N ASP A 283 4.59 -9.06 8.45
CA ASP A 283 3.90 -9.80 9.52
C ASP A 283 3.93 -9.05 10.85
N SER A 284 5.04 -8.36 11.15
CA SER A 284 5.20 -7.58 12.39
C SER A 284 4.17 -6.47 12.59
N TYR A 285 3.65 -5.85 11.51
CA TYR A 285 2.57 -4.87 11.62
C TYR A 285 1.25 -5.58 11.92
N GLY A 286 0.94 -6.62 11.14
CA GLY A 286 -0.28 -7.39 11.32
C GLY A 286 -0.37 -8.07 12.68
N ASP A 287 0.76 -8.51 13.23
CA ASP A 287 0.86 -9.14 14.55
C ASP A 287 0.56 -8.18 15.71
N SER A 288 0.64 -6.86 15.48
CA SER A 288 0.30 -5.86 16.48
C SER A 288 -1.21 -5.78 16.79
N TYR A 289 -2.05 -6.39 15.95
CA TYR A 289 -3.48 -6.55 16.19
C TYR A 289 -3.77 -7.71 17.15
N ASN A 290 -2.89 -8.69 17.28
CA ASN A 290 -3.19 -9.93 17.98
C ASN A 290 -3.49 -9.69 19.47
N GLY A 291 -4.72 -10.03 19.89
CA GLY A 291 -5.18 -9.90 21.27
C GLY A 291 -5.57 -8.48 21.69
N VAL A 292 -5.63 -7.53 20.75
CA VAL A 292 -6.18 -6.19 21.02
C VAL A 292 -7.70 -6.31 21.13
N ALA A 293 -8.28 -5.81 22.21
CA ALA A 293 -9.73 -5.78 22.39
C ALA A 293 -10.39 -4.77 21.45
N LEU A 294 -11.61 -5.06 20.99
CA LEU A 294 -12.41 -4.07 20.24
C LEU A 294 -12.62 -2.81 21.10
N GLY A 295 -12.35 -1.63 20.54
CA GLY A 295 -12.35 -0.33 21.22
C GLY A 295 -10.99 0.11 21.77
N GLU A 296 -9.95 -0.74 21.69
CA GLU A 296 -8.58 -0.41 22.10
C GLU A 296 -7.62 -0.27 20.89
N GLU A 297 -8.13 0.06 19.70
CA GLU A 297 -7.36 0.12 18.45
C GLU A 297 -6.23 1.16 18.50
N ASP A 298 -6.35 2.18 19.34
CA ASP A 298 -5.31 3.20 19.58
C ASP A 298 -4.01 2.58 20.16
N THR A 299 -4.05 1.33 20.64
CA THR A 299 -2.88 0.58 21.16
C THR A 299 -2.07 -0.14 20.07
N ILE A 300 -2.62 -0.25 18.85
CA ILE A 300 -2.02 -1.00 17.74
C ILE A 300 -0.76 -0.27 17.27
N ALA A 301 0.33 -1.03 17.10
CA ALA A 301 1.62 -0.47 16.69
C ALA A 301 1.52 0.10 15.27
N GLY A 302 1.71 1.42 15.15
CA GLY A 302 1.54 2.13 13.87
C GLY A 302 0.26 2.96 13.78
N ALA A 303 -0.68 2.83 14.72
CA ALA A 303 -1.81 3.76 14.89
C ALA A 303 -1.34 5.22 15.08
N THR A 304 -0.12 5.40 15.60
CA THR A 304 0.57 6.68 15.79
C THR A 304 1.72 6.93 14.81
N ALA A 305 1.94 6.07 13.79
CA ALA A 305 3.08 6.19 12.89
C ALA A 305 2.89 7.24 11.78
N GLY A 306 2.32 8.41 12.09
CA GLY A 306 2.46 9.67 11.34
C GLY A 306 2.29 9.66 9.82
N SER A 307 1.73 8.62 9.21
CA SER A 307 1.58 8.44 7.77
C SER A 307 0.10 8.37 7.43
N ALA A 308 -0.27 8.98 6.29
CA ALA A 308 -1.66 8.97 5.82
C ALA A 308 -2.19 7.53 5.61
N THR A 309 -1.31 6.60 5.22
CA THR A 309 -1.63 5.18 5.02
C THR A 309 -2.04 4.49 6.33
N GLY A 310 -1.30 4.69 7.42
CA GLY A 310 -1.66 4.10 8.72
C GLY A 310 -2.98 4.62 9.29
N ALA A 311 -3.22 5.93 9.14
CA ALA A 311 -4.49 6.55 9.54
C ALA A 311 -5.67 6.00 8.74
N ALA A 312 -5.51 5.79 7.43
CA ALA A 312 -6.55 5.22 6.57
C ALA A 312 -6.87 3.76 6.91
N ILE A 313 -5.85 2.94 7.20
CA ILE A 313 -6.08 1.55 7.68
C ILE A 313 -6.87 1.58 8.98
N LEU A 314 -6.44 2.39 9.96
CA LEU A 314 -7.09 2.46 11.26
C LEU A 314 -8.55 2.90 11.15
N ALA A 315 -8.83 3.91 10.31
CA ALA A 315 -10.19 4.36 10.04
C ALA A 315 -11.06 3.23 9.46
N SER A 316 -10.55 2.51 8.45
CA SER A 316 -11.26 1.38 7.85
C SER A 316 -11.47 0.22 8.85
N VAL A 317 -10.47 -0.09 9.67
CA VAL A 317 -10.59 -1.11 10.73
C VAL A 317 -11.65 -0.73 11.76
N ASN A 318 -11.75 0.55 12.11
CA ASN A 318 -12.78 1.05 13.03
C ASN A 318 -14.19 0.90 12.45
N GLU A 319 -14.35 1.05 11.13
CA GLU A 319 -15.63 0.76 10.45
C GLU A 319 -15.98 -0.74 10.50
N VAL A 320 -14.98 -1.62 10.30
CA VAL A 320 -15.17 -3.08 10.45
C VAL A 320 -15.60 -3.43 11.87
N MET A 321 -14.95 -2.84 12.88
CA MET A 321 -15.28 -3.04 14.29
C MET A 321 -16.69 -2.56 14.60
N ALA A 322 -17.06 -1.36 14.12
CA ALA A 322 -18.38 -0.80 14.31
C ALA A 322 -19.47 -1.71 13.74
N TYR A 323 -19.29 -2.17 12.50
CA TYR A 323 -20.19 -3.13 11.87
C TYR A 323 -20.26 -4.46 12.64
N HIS A 324 -19.13 -4.99 13.09
CA HIS A 324 -19.11 -6.22 13.88
C HIS A 324 -19.93 -6.09 15.17
N VAL A 325 -19.69 -5.04 15.95
CA VAL A 325 -20.38 -4.85 17.24
C VAL A 325 -21.88 -4.57 17.03
N VAL A 326 -22.22 -3.67 16.11
CA VAL A 326 -23.60 -3.22 15.93
C VAL A 326 -24.43 -4.23 15.14
N ASP A 327 -23.97 -4.62 13.95
CA ASP A 327 -24.78 -5.41 13.02
C ASP A 327 -24.65 -6.92 13.25
N ILE A 328 -23.48 -7.39 13.68
CA ILE A 328 -23.24 -8.83 13.89
C ILE A 328 -23.59 -9.26 15.31
N LEU A 329 -23.12 -8.52 16.32
CA LEU A 329 -23.40 -8.84 17.72
C LEU A 329 -24.73 -8.26 18.21
N GLY A 330 -25.28 -7.25 17.54
CA GLY A 330 -26.50 -6.55 18.00
C GLY A 330 -26.26 -5.73 19.27
N GLU A 331 -25.01 -5.36 19.51
CA GLU A 331 -24.58 -4.63 20.70
C GLU A 331 -24.42 -3.14 20.41
N MET A 332 -24.41 -2.34 21.47
CA MET A 332 -24.04 -0.94 21.35
C MET A 332 -22.53 -0.84 21.47
N LEU A 333 -21.91 -0.02 20.62
CA LEU A 333 -20.50 0.33 20.76
C LEU A 333 -20.25 0.95 22.13
N ASP A 334 -19.16 0.53 22.78
CA ASP A 334 -18.70 1.15 24.01
C ASP A 334 -18.20 2.54 23.65
N ARG A 335 -19.04 3.54 23.93
CA ARG A 335 -18.76 4.94 23.65
C ARG A 335 -18.22 5.55 24.93
N PRO A 336 -17.25 6.47 24.85
CA PRO A 336 -16.78 7.19 26.03
C PRO A 336 -17.96 7.69 26.85
N ASP A 337 -17.94 7.41 28.16
CA ASP A 337 -18.95 7.93 29.07
C ASP A 337 -19.12 9.44 28.84
N PRO A 338 -20.35 9.97 28.85
CA PRO A 338 -20.59 11.39 28.74
C PRO A 338 -19.72 12.14 29.72
N VAL A 339 -18.89 13.05 29.22
CA VAL A 339 -17.99 13.78 30.10
C VAL A 339 -18.80 14.88 30.79
N GLU A 340 -19.26 14.60 32.02
CA GLU A 340 -20.12 15.50 32.79
C GLU A 340 -19.44 16.84 33.17
N ASN A 341 -18.15 17.02 32.90
CA ASN A 341 -17.36 18.13 33.45
C ASN A 341 -16.32 18.75 32.49
N LEU A 342 -16.48 18.54 31.18
CA LEU A 342 -15.69 19.25 30.18
C LEU A 342 -16.40 20.56 29.80
N ASN A 343 -15.61 21.61 29.52
CA ASN A 343 -16.06 22.90 29.01
C ASN A 343 -16.72 22.82 27.61
N VAL A 344 -17.22 21.65 27.19
CA VAL A 344 -17.90 21.44 25.89
C VAL A 344 -19.07 22.40 25.70
N VAL A 345 -19.76 22.77 26.79
CA VAL A 345 -20.88 23.73 26.76
C VAL A 345 -20.44 25.10 26.22
N ASN A 346 -19.16 25.47 26.38
CA ASN A 346 -18.65 26.73 25.85
C ASN A 346 -18.56 26.72 24.31
N ALA A 347 -18.66 25.56 23.65
CA ALA A 347 -18.68 25.47 22.19
C ALA A 347 -19.99 26.03 21.59
N PHE A 348 -20.99 26.32 22.43
CA PHE A 348 -22.26 26.92 22.05
C PHE A 348 -22.50 28.21 22.82
N ASP A 349 -22.58 29.33 22.12
CA ASP A 349 -22.58 30.66 22.78
C ASP A 349 -23.91 31.00 23.45
N GLN A 350 -24.97 30.24 23.15
CA GLN A 350 -26.28 30.42 23.78
C GLN A 350 -26.42 29.58 25.04
N VAL A 351 -27.03 30.14 26.08
CA VAL A 351 -27.27 29.45 27.34
C VAL A 351 -28.35 28.39 27.14
N ALA A 352 -27.94 27.12 27.06
CA ALA A 352 -28.85 25.98 27.14
C ALA A 352 -29.32 25.76 28.58
N ALA A 353 -30.58 25.34 28.75
CA ALA A 353 -31.12 24.94 30.04
C ALA A 353 -30.74 23.49 30.39
N SER A 354 -30.55 22.64 29.38
CA SER A 354 -30.05 21.28 29.52
C SER A 354 -29.24 20.86 28.29
N TYR A 355 -28.36 19.89 28.49
CA TYR A 355 -27.63 19.18 27.45
C TYR A 355 -27.71 17.68 27.75
N VAL A 356 -28.11 16.88 26.76
CA VAL A 356 -28.33 15.44 26.91
C VAL A 356 -27.50 14.70 25.88
N SER A 357 -26.70 13.72 26.31
CA SER A 357 -25.99 12.82 25.41
C SER A 357 -27.00 11.99 24.61
N ILE A 358 -27.01 12.16 23.29
CA ILE A 358 -27.88 11.42 22.35
C ILE A 358 -27.10 10.45 21.47
N TYR A 359 -25.77 10.44 21.54
CA TYR A 359 -24.94 9.75 20.57
C TYR A 359 -25.23 8.25 20.50
N ALA A 360 -25.55 7.61 21.62
CA ALA A 360 -25.89 6.19 21.70
C ALA A 360 -26.97 5.75 20.68
N ASP A 361 -27.90 6.64 20.34
CA ASP A 361 -28.99 6.40 19.39
C ASP A 361 -28.67 6.84 17.94
N GLN A 362 -27.44 7.30 17.68
CA GLN A 362 -27.00 7.83 16.40
C GLN A 362 -25.96 6.91 15.74
N ALA A 363 -25.76 7.08 14.42
CA ALA A 363 -24.74 6.36 13.66
C ALA A 363 -23.35 6.52 14.32
N TYR A 364 -22.54 5.48 14.32
CA TYR A 364 -21.18 5.58 14.82
C TYR A 364 -20.29 6.33 13.84
N ASP A 365 -19.31 7.05 14.37
CA ASP A 365 -18.27 7.73 13.61
C ASP A 365 -17.03 7.80 14.51
N ALA A 366 -15.91 7.24 14.06
CA ALA A 366 -14.70 7.13 14.87
C ALA A 366 -14.09 8.49 15.28
N SER A 367 -14.45 9.57 14.59
CA SER A 367 -14.04 10.94 14.92
C SER A 367 -14.91 11.60 15.99
N ILE A 368 -16.03 10.98 16.39
CA ILE A 368 -16.99 11.51 17.35
C ILE A 368 -16.93 10.71 18.66
N LEU A 369 -16.60 11.40 19.75
CA LEU A 369 -16.63 10.85 21.10
C LEU A 369 -18.06 10.93 21.69
N ASN A 370 -18.78 12.04 21.45
CA ASN A 370 -20.17 12.19 21.87
C ASN A 370 -20.91 13.29 21.10
N VAL A 371 -22.24 13.28 21.17
CA VAL A 371 -23.18 14.26 20.63
C VAL A 371 -24.16 14.64 21.72
N TYR A 372 -24.19 15.92 22.07
CA TYR A 372 -25.11 16.47 23.06
C TYR A 372 -26.20 17.28 22.37
N GLU A 373 -27.46 16.91 22.60
CA GLU A 373 -28.62 17.72 22.24
C GLU A 373 -28.81 18.84 23.27
N LEU A 374 -28.81 20.09 22.80
CA LEU A 374 -28.99 21.29 23.63
C LEU A 374 -30.46 21.71 23.60
N LYS A 375 -31.04 21.94 24.78
CA LYS A 375 -32.41 22.45 24.89
C LYS A 375 -32.49 23.74 25.67
N ASP A 376 -33.42 24.60 25.29
CA ASP A 376 -33.78 25.79 26.05
C ASP A 376 -34.67 25.46 27.27
N ALA A 377 -35.03 26.49 28.04
CA ALA A 377 -35.88 26.32 29.23
C ALA A 377 -37.32 25.84 28.92
N THR A 378 -37.70 25.76 27.65
CA THR A 378 -38.99 25.26 27.17
C THR A 378 -38.93 23.82 26.65
N ASP A 379 -37.78 23.14 26.80
CA ASP A 379 -37.50 21.81 26.25
C ASP A 379 -37.46 21.77 24.71
N THR A 380 -37.23 22.92 24.07
CA THR A 380 -37.04 23.02 22.62
C THR A 380 -35.57 22.84 22.28
N VAL A 381 -35.26 22.01 21.28
CA VAL A 381 -33.89 21.83 20.78
C VAL A 381 -33.40 23.11 20.11
N ILE A 382 -32.26 23.62 20.57
CA ILE A 382 -31.63 24.84 20.05
C ILE A 382 -30.35 24.57 19.28
N GLY A 383 -29.77 23.37 19.41
CA GLY A 383 -28.58 22.97 18.68
C GLY A 383 -27.99 21.67 19.23
N TYR A 384 -26.78 21.38 18.77
CA TYR A 384 -26.01 20.22 19.16
C TYR A 384 -24.56 20.61 19.45
N ILE A 385 -23.92 19.89 20.38
CA ILE A 385 -22.47 19.94 20.56
C ILE A 385 -21.89 18.59 20.18
N TYR A 386 -20.95 18.60 19.25
CA TYR A 386 -20.17 17.44 18.89
C TYR A 386 -18.87 17.49 19.66
N TYR A 387 -18.61 16.46 20.44
CA TYR A 387 -17.32 16.22 21.08
C TYR A 387 -16.58 15.21 20.23
N GLY A 388 -15.51 15.65 19.56
CA GLY A 388 -14.76 14.85 18.60
C GLY A 388 -13.31 14.63 19.00
N LYS A 389 -12.65 13.72 18.28
CA LYS A 389 -11.21 13.46 18.37
C LYS A 389 -10.54 13.51 17.01
N SER A 390 -9.27 13.86 17.00
CA SER A 390 -8.39 13.83 15.83
C SER A 390 -7.00 13.33 16.23
N ALA A 391 -6.25 12.79 15.26
CA ALA A 391 -4.85 12.45 15.44
C ALA A 391 -3.98 13.71 15.30
N GLY A 392 -3.02 13.87 16.21
CA GLY A 392 -1.98 14.89 16.16
C GLY A 392 -0.58 14.30 16.30
N TYR A 393 0.44 15.14 16.15
CA TYR A 393 1.85 14.74 16.25
C TYR A 393 2.24 14.29 17.66
N GLY A 394 1.69 14.93 18.68
CA GLY A 394 1.92 14.67 20.10
C GLY A 394 0.92 13.71 20.74
N GLY A 395 -0.08 13.25 19.99
CA GLY A 395 -1.13 12.32 20.42
C GLY A 395 -2.52 12.73 19.96
N ALA A 396 -3.55 12.15 20.56
CA ALA A 396 -4.93 12.51 20.23
C ALA A 396 -5.28 13.93 20.69
N ILE A 397 -5.96 14.67 19.82
CA ILE A 397 -6.54 15.98 20.08
C ILE A 397 -8.04 15.80 20.25
N GLU A 398 -8.59 16.27 21.35
CA GLU A 398 -10.03 16.25 21.59
C GLU A 398 -10.58 17.67 21.48
N PHE A 399 -11.71 17.83 20.78
CA PHE A 399 -12.31 19.13 20.50
C PHE A 399 -13.83 19.09 20.65
N ALA A 400 -14.46 20.25 20.85
CA ALA A 400 -15.91 20.42 20.76
C ALA A 400 -16.28 21.49 19.74
N ILE A 401 -17.31 21.22 18.93
CA ILE A 401 -17.92 22.19 18.02
C ILE A 401 -19.43 22.26 18.24
N GLY A 402 -19.95 23.46 18.44
CA GLY A 402 -21.39 23.72 18.56
C GLY A 402 -22.01 24.04 17.20
N ILE A 403 -23.19 23.49 16.92
CA ILE A 403 -23.96 23.71 15.69
C ILE A 403 -25.42 23.94 16.03
N ASP A 404 -26.00 25.05 15.56
CA ASP A 404 -27.41 25.38 15.82
C ASP A 404 -28.37 24.61 14.89
N THR A 405 -29.68 24.66 15.18
CA THR A 405 -30.72 24.01 14.36
C THR A 405 -30.90 24.63 12.97
N THR A 406 -30.20 25.72 12.67
CA THR A 406 -30.17 26.35 11.35
C THR A 406 -28.88 26.06 10.58
N ASN A 407 -28.08 25.08 11.03
CA ASN A 407 -26.81 24.68 10.45
C ASN A 407 -25.74 25.79 10.50
N ASN A 408 -25.73 26.66 11.51
CA ASN A 408 -24.59 27.54 11.77
C ASN A 408 -23.69 26.96 12.85
N THR A 409 -22.40 27.03 12.62
CA THR A 409 -21.37 26.74 13.63
C THR A 409 -21.26 27.89 14.63
N HIS A 410 -21.03 27.55 15.88
CA HIS A 410 -20.79 28.48 16.97
C HIS A 410 -19.29 28.59 17.26
N SER A 411 -18.81 27.88 18.28
CA SER A 411 -17.43 27.91 18.73
C SER A 411 -16.78 26.53 18.52
N LEU A 412 -15.53 26.52 18.04
CA LEU A 412 -14.65 25.34 18.04
C LEU A 412 -13.67 25.50 19.20
N ILE A 413 -13.65 24.52 20.10
CA ILE A 413 -12.82 24.54 21.31
C ILE A 413 -11.95 23.30 21.36
N ILE A 414 -10.65 23.49 21.57
CA ILE A 414 -9.73 22.40 21.88
C ILE A 414 -9.81 22.10 23.38
N LEU A 415 -10.09 20.86 23.72
CA LEU A 415 -10.34 20.41 25.08
C LEU A 415 -9.14 19.72 25.69
N LYS A 416 -8.39 18.97 24.88
CA LYS A 416 -7.19 18.23 25.26
C LYS A 416 -6.29 18.07 24.05
N GLU A 417 -5.01 18.29 24.25
CA GLU A 417 -3.96 18.11 23.25
C GLU A 417 -2.61 17.89 23.95
N ASN A 418 -1.62 17.39 23.22
CA ASN A 418 -0.25 17.18 23.71
C ASN A 418 0.80 17.56 22.64
N GLU A 419 0.43 18.50 21.78
CA GLU A 419 1.15 18.92 20.58
C GLU A 419 2.29 19.90 20.90
N SER A 420 3.37 19.82 20.12
CA SER A 420 4.45 20.81 20.15
C SER A 420 4.31 21.75 18.95
N TRP A 421 4.13 23.04 19.22
CA TRP A 421 3.91 24.07 18.20
C TRP A 421 5.16 24.91 17.88
N GLU A 422 6.33 24.52 18.41
CA GLU A 422 7.59 25.25 18.25
C GLU A 422 8.01 25.43 16.78
N ASP A 423 7.59 24.53 15.89
CA ASP A 423 7.92 24.54 14.45
C ASP A 423 6.87 25.24 13.57
N ALA A 424 5.72 25.65 14.13
CA ALA A 424 4.66 26.34 13.39
C ALA A 424 5.08 27.79 13.06
N LYS A 425 5.22 28.11 11.77
CA LYS A 425 5.57 29.48 11.33
C LYS A 425 4.35 30.40 11.41
N GLU A 426 4.57 31.68 11.76
CA GLU A 426 3.58 32.76 11.86
C GLU A 426 2.44 32.65 10.83
N TYR A 427 1.27 32.15 11.27
CA TYR A 427 0.01 32.39 10.57
C TYR A 427 -0.74 33.48 11.35
N ALA A 428 -0.82 34.66 10.73
CA ALA A 428 -1.56 35.88 11.07
C ALA A 428 -1.45 36.52 12.48
N SER A 429 -1.02 35.82 13.53
CA SER A 429 -0.72 36.40 14.85
C SER A 429 0.05 35.46 15.80
N TYR A 430 0.32 34.22 15.39
CA TYR A 430 1.03 33.26 16.23
C TYR A 430 2.49 33.66 16.43
N THR A 431 2.82 34.16 17.62
CA THR A 431 4.16 34.68 17.96
C THR A 431 5.16 33.62 18.44
N GLY A 432 4.74 32.34 18.48
CA GLY A 432 5.49 31.26 19.15
C GLY A 432 5.31 31.22 20.67
N ASP A 433 4.59 32.20 21.25
CA ASP A 433 4.27 32.28 22.68
C ASP A 433 2.83 31.85 23.02
N GLU A 434 1.98 31.59 22.02
CA GLU A 434 0.58 31.18 22.20
C GLU A 434 0.45 29.65 22.24
N LEU A 435 -0.47 29.14 23.06
CA LEU A 435 -0.86 27.72 23.05
C LEU A 435 -1.90 27.51 21.95
N PHE A 436 -1.86 26.37 21.25
CA PHE A 436 -2.75 26.07 20.12
C PHE A 436 -4.25 26.32 20.34
N PRO A 437 -4.83 26.02 21.52
CA PRO A 437 -6.23 26.32 21.83
C PRO A 437 -6.61 27.80 21.69
N ASP A 438 -5.64 28.71 21.63
CA ASP A 438 -5.85 30.17 21.56
C ASP A 438 -5.51 30.76 20.18
N THR A 439 -5.29 29.94 19.17
CA THR A 439 -4.90 30.41 17.82
C THR A 439 -6.08 30.98 17.02
N THR A 440 -5.82 31.99 16.20
CA THR A 440 -6.83 32.55 15.28
C THR A 440 -7.25 31.58 14.18
N TRP A 441 -6.52 30.49 13.95
CA TRP A 441 -6.89 29.46 12.98
C TRP A 441 -8.22 28.78 13.34
N LEU A 442 -8.52 28.64 14.64
CA LEU A 442 -9.79 28.08 15.11
C LEU A 442 -11.01 28.94 14.70
N LEU A 443 -10.81 30.23 14.39
CA LEU A 443 -11.88 31.13 13.96
C LEU A 443 -12.42 30.79 12.57
N ASN A 444 -11.71 30.01 11.76
CA ASN A 444 -12.18 29.55 10.45
C ASN A 444 -13.39 28.60 10.54
N TRP A 445 -13.66 28.07 11.74
CA TRP A 445 -14.69 27.05 12.00
C TRP A 445 -15.89 27.57 12.78
N GLN A 446 -16.02 28.90 12.88
CA GLN A 446 -16.92 29.56 13.83
C GLN A 446 -17.78 30.59 13.12
N ASN A 447 -19.03 30.72 13.56
CA ASN A 447 -19.98 31.74 13.11
C ASN A 447 -20.23 31.75 11.60
N ASP A 448 -20.18 30.59 10.96
CA ASP A 448 -20.54 30.41 9.55
C ASP A 448 -21.41 29.15 9.36
N THR A 449 -22.10 29.06 8.23
CA THR A 449 -22.92 27.90 7.92
C THR A 449 -22.05 26.67 7.71
N VAL A 450 -22.56 25.49 8.10
CA VAL A 450 -21.91 24.19 7.87
C VAL A 450 -21.50 24.04 6.40
N GLN A 451 -22.38 24.40 5.47
CA GLN A 451 -22.09 24.28 4.04
C GLN A 451 -20.96 25.22 3.59
N ASN A 452 -20.95 26.47 4.05
CA ASN A 452 -19.88 27.42 3.70
C ASN A 452 -18.52 26.92 4.20
N ILE A 453 -18.46 26.33 5.39
CA ILE A 453 -17.21 25.77 5.93
C ILE A 453 -16.76 24.55 5.11
N LEU A 454 -17.69 23.65 4.75
CA LEU A 454 -17.40 22.50 3.89
C LEU A 454 -16.94 22.93 2.48
N ASP A 455 -17.45 24.05 1.97
CA ASP A 455 -17.06 24.59 0.66
C ASP A 455 -15.77 25.45 0.72
N ALA A 456 -15.41 25.96 1.89
CA ALA A 456 -14.22 26.80 2.08
C ALA A 456 -12.92 25.99 1.93
N GLU A 457 -11.89 26.62 1.35
CA GLU A 457 -10.51 26.11 1.38
C GLU A 457 -9.85 26.54 2.69
N ILE A 458 -9.94 25.68 3.71
CA ILE A 458 -9.25 25.88 4.98
C ILE A 458 -7.91 25.13 4.90
N ASP A 459 -6.82 25.90 4.85
CA ASP A 459 -5.47 25.34 4.79
C ASP A 459 -4.95 24.93 6.18
N GLY A 460 -4.11 23.89 6.17
CA GLY A 460 -3.32 23.49 7.33
C GLY A 460 -2.25 24.52 7.70
N VAL A 461 -1.82 24.51 8.96
CA VAL A 461 -0.78 25.42 9.45
C VAL A 461 0.60 24.88 9.08
N THR A 462 1.41 25.71 8.41
CA THR A 462 2.78 25.35 8.02
C THR A 462 3.64 25.08 9.27
N GLY A 463 4.23 23.88 9.34
CA GLY A 463 5.02 23.44 10.49
C GLY A 463 4.22 22.68 11.55
N ALA A 464 2.89 22.66 11.45
CA ALA A 464 1.98 21.84 12.26
C ALA A 464 1.01 21.04 11.37
N SER A 465 1.45 20.67 10.16
CA SER A 465 0.59 20.08 9.12
C SER A 465 0.04 18.71 9.50
N THR A 466 0.70 17.96 10.40
CA THR A 466 0.16 16.69 10.93
C THR A 466 -0.99 16.95 11.90
N THR A 467 -0.88 18.01 12.70
CA THR A 467 -1.84 18.40 13.73
C THR A 467 -3.09 19.03 13.13
N THR A 468 -2.92 20.03 12.25
CA THR A 468 -4.06 20.67 11.57
C THR A 468 -4.57 19.83 10.40
N GLY A 469 -3.70 19.05 9.78
CA GLY A 469 -3.99 18.24 8.60
C GLY A 469 -4.15 19.07 7.33
N ASN A 470 -4.69 18.43 6.29
CA ASN A 470 -5.34 19.08 5.17
C ASN A 470 -6.45 18.21 4.56
N ARG A 471 -7.34 18.83 3.77
CA ARG A 471 -8.47 18.13 3.11
C ARG A 471 -8.00 17.10 2.08
N GLU A 472 -6.89 17.35 1.39
CA GLU A 472 -6.36 16.43 0.37
C GLU A 472 -5.80 15.12 0.95
N ARG A 473 -5.41 15.14 2.23
CA ARG A 473 -4.78 14.04 2.97
C ARG A 473 -5.69 13.39 4.00
N ASN A 474 -6.95 13.82 4.08
CA ASN A 474 -7.94 13.32 5.05
C ASN A 474 -7.35 13.11 6.45
N ASP A 475 -6.52 14.04 6.91
CA ASP A 475 -5.79 13.93 8.17
C ASP A 475 -6.01 15.15 9.07
N GLY A 476 -5.56 15.02 10.31
CA GLY A 476 -5.57 16.07 11.32
C GLY A 476 -6.96 16.64 11.65
N LEU A 477 -6.96 17.83 12.26
CA LEU A 477 -8.18 18.48 12.72
C LEU A 477 -9.13 18.88 11.60
N ILE A 478 -8.63 19.32 10.44
CA ILE A 478 -9.46 19.68 9.28
C ILE A 478 -10.39 18.54 8.93
N PHE A 479 -9.84 17.34 8.71
CA PHE A 479 -10.64 16.18 8.33
C PHE A 479 -11.62 15.79 9.42
N ALA A 480 -11.19 15.73 10.68
CA ALA A 480 -12.06 15.34 11.79
C ALA A 480 -13.25 16.30 11.97
N ILE A 481 -13.02 17.61 11.85
CA ILE A 481 -14.09 18.60 11.93
C ILE A 481 -15.03 18.48 10.73
N GLU A 482 -14.52 18.28 9.52
CA GLU A 482 -15.37 18.07 8.34
C GLU A 482 -16.21 16.81 8.43
N SER A 483 -15.67 15.72 8.98
CA SER A 483 -16.41 14.50 9.25
C SER A 483 -17.57 14.77 10.22
N VAL A 484 -17.31 15.50 11.31
CA VAL A 484 -18.36 15.96 12.23
C VAL A 484 -19.43 16.81 11.52
N LEU A 485 -19.03 17.73 10.64
CA LEU A 485 -19.96 18.58 9.91
C LEU A 485 -20.84 17.79 8.92
N LYS A 486 -20.25 16.85 8.18
CA LYS A 486 -20.99 15.93 7.28
C LYS A 486 -21.90 15.00 8.06
N TYR A 487 -21.42 14.50 9.20
CA TYR A 487 -22.20 13.71 10.13
C TYR A 487 -23.43 14.49 10.63
N HIS A 488 -23.25 15.76 11.02
CA HIS A 488 -24.36 16.63 11.42
C HIS A 488 -25.42 16.73 10.32
N GLN A 489 -25.03 17.01 9.08
CA GLN A 489 -25.95 17.09 7.95
C GLN A 489 -26.74 15.79 7.74
N THR A 490 -26.13 14.64 7.98
CA THR A 490 -26.73 13.32 7.76
C THR A 490 -27.64 12.87 8.91
N ASN A 491 -27.29 13.17 10.17
CA ASN A 491 -27.91 12.55 11.34
C ASN A 491 -28.84 13.46 12.15
N THR A 492 -28.60 14.78 12.16
CA THR A 492 -29.26 15.71 13.10
C THR A 492 -29.73 17.02 12.46
N GLY A 493 -29.05 17.47 11.40
CA GLY A 493 -29.30 18.72 10.66
C GLY A 493 -30.11 18.53 9.36
N GLY A 494 -30.39 17.28 8.98
CA GLY A 494 -31.19 16.91 7.80
C GLY A 494 -32.69 17.04 8.04
N GLY A 495 -33.15 18.25 8.35
CA GLY A 495 -34.56 18.63 8.34
C GLY A 495 -34.94 19.35 7.05
N GLU A 496 -34.93 18.64 5.91
CA GLU A 496 -35.94 18.66 4.82
C GLU A 496 -35.53 17.77 3.64
#